data_AF-A0A3R6DD10-F1
#
_entry.id   AF-A0A3R6DD10-F1
#
_cell.length_a   1.000
_cell.length_b   1.000
_cell.length_c   1.000
_cell.angle_alpha   90.00
_cell.angle_beta   90.00
_cell.angle_gamma   90.00
#
_symmetry.space_group_name_H-M   'P 1'
#
loop_
_entity.id
_entity.type
_entity.pdbx_description
1 polymer ?
#
loop_
_entity_poly.entity_id
_entity_poly.type
_entity_poly.pdbx_seq_one_letter_code
_entity_poly.pdbx_strand_id
1 'polypeptide(L)'
;MKNEIGHIMRKYNVLEYKGPGDELSIDTLYKTLGYACLYKGYGKTIDEIPADELTVSLFREAYPRELFFELERKGYVLEEKYPGIYYVSGNILFPVQIVVISRLNRTMHSSLRILSANADIEDIRKFLEQTENMKTPRERNNI
;
A
#
# COMPACT_ATOMS: atom_id res chain seq x y z
N MET A 1 7.78 -4.39 13.16
CA MET A 1 8.00 -5.29 12.01
C MET A 1 9.26 -4.80 11.28
N LYS A 2 9.90 -5.57 10.41
CA LYS A 2 11.05 -5.04 9.63
C LYS A 2 10.63 -4.23 8.40
N ASN A 3 9.43 -4.45 7.87
CA ASN A 3 8.91 -3.78 6.69
C ASN A 3 7.98 -2.63 7.09
N GLU A 4 8.34 -1.41 6.67
CA GLU A 4 7.68 -0.15 6.99
C GLU A 4 6.25 -0.05 6.46
N ILE A 5 5.96 -0.70 5.33
CA ILE A 5 4.63 -0.72 4.71
C ILE A 5 3.60 -1.33 5.66
N GLY A 6 4.01 -2.32 6.45
CA GLY A 6 3.12 -2.99 7.37
C GLY A 6 3.02 -2.35 8.75
N HIS A 7 3.66 -1.20 9.00
CA HIS A 7 3.59 -0.53 10.31
C HIS A 7 2.20 0.06 10.62
N ILE A 8 1.45 0.46 9.59
CA ILE A 8 0.06 0.94 9.73
C ILE A 8 -0.97 -0.18 9.58
N MET A 9 -0.57 -1.32 8.99
CA MET A 9 -1.49 -2.42 8.71
C MET A 9 -2.00 -3.04 10.00
N ARG A 10 -3.32 -3.15 10.08
CA ARG A 10 -4.06 -3.84 11.14
C ARG A 10 -4.40 -5.27 10.71
N LYS A 11 -5.24 -5.95 11.49
CA LYS A 11 -5.66 -7.33 11.22
C LYS A 11 -6.20 -7.53 9.81
N TYR A 12 -6.94 -6.55 9.30
CA TYR A 12 -7.51 -6.57 7.96
C TYR A 12 -6.94 -5.41 7.14
N ASN A 13 -6.47 -5.70 5.92
CA ASN A 13 -5.97 -4.68 5.00
C ASN A 13 -6.59 -4.87 3.62
N VAL A 14 -7.30 -3.84 3.14
CA VAL A 14 -7.84 -3.78 1.77
C VAL A 14 -6.85 -3.05 0.89
N LEU A 15 -6.46 -3.67 -0.22
CA LEU A 15 -5.35 -3.21 -1.03
C LEU A 15 -5.80 -3.00 -2.48
N GLU A 16 -5.42 -1.86 -3.06
CA GLU A 16 -5.54 -1.62 -4.51
C GLU A 16 -4.16 -1.34 -5.07
N TYR A 17 -3.80 -2.08 -6.11
CA TYR A 17 -2.59 -1.87 -6.89
C TYR A 17 -2.94 -1.31 -8.27
N LYS A 18 -2.28 -0.22 -8.66
CA LYS A 18 -2.38 0.36 -10.01
C LYS A 18 -1.11 0.08 -10.81
N GLY A 19 -1.26 -0.73 -11.84
CA GLY A 19 -0.16 -1.17 -12.70
C GLY A 19 0.46 0.00 -13.46
N PRO A 20 1.72 -0.12 -13.93
CA PRO A 20 2.41 0.94 -14.64
C PRO A 20 1.55 1.54 -15.77
N GLY A 21 1.50 2.88 -15.85
CA GLY A 21 0.64 3.58 -16.82
C GLY A 21 -0.79 3.88 -16.33
N ASP A 22 -1.33 3.14 -15.36
CA ASP A 22 -2.66 3.41 -14.80
C ASP A 22 -2.70 4.65 -13.89
N GLU A 23 -3.81 5.37 -13.88
CA GLU A 23 -3.97 6.48 -12.93
C GLU A 23 -4.31 5.95 -11.52
N LEU A 24 -3.67 6.54 -10.51
CA LEU A 24 -4.13 6.46 -9.12
C LEU A 24 -4.79 7.80 -8.76
N SER A 25 -6.12 7.86 -8.91
CA SER A 25 -6.93 9.07 -8.71
C SER A 25 -7.67 9.07 -7.37
N ILE A 26 -8.31 10.20 -7.04
CA ILE A 26 -9.17 10.30 -5.86
C ILE A 26 -10.36 9.32 -5.90
N ASP A 27 -10.87 9.03 -7.10
CA ASP A 27 -11.94 8.04 -7.28
C ASP A 27 -11.46 6.63 -6.93
N THR A 28 -10.18 6.33 -7.18
CA THR A 28 -9.60 5.06 -6.75
C THR A 28 -9.60 4.95 -5.22
N LEU A 29 -9.24 6.03 -4.50
CA LEU A 29 -9.34 6.06 -3.04
C LEU A 29 -10.77 5.79 -2.57
N TYR A 30 -11.76 6.50 -3.10
CA TYR A 30 -13.16 6.30 -2.71
C TYR A 30 -13.68 4.90 -3.05
N LYS A 31 -13.29 4.34 -4.20
CA LYS A 31 -13.63 2.95 -4.57
C LYS A 31 -13.06 1.96 -3.55
N THR A 32 -11.79 2.11 -3.18
CA THR A 32 -11.14 1.20 -2.22
C THR A 32 -11.68 1.38 -0.80
N LEU A 33 -11.99 2.61 -0.38
CA LEU A 33 -12.74 2.86 0.86
C LEU A 33 -14.12 2.17 0.83
N GLY A 34 -14.82 2.22 -0.31
CA GLY A 34 -16.07 1.49 -0.53
C GLY A 34 -15.92 -0.03 -0.36
N TYR A 35 -14.86 -0.62 -0.92
CA TYR A 35 -14.55 -2.03 -0.70
C TYR A 35 -14.27 -2.37 0.76
N ALA A 36 -13.56 -1.50 1.49
CA ALA A 36 -13.33 -1.67 2.93
C ALA A 36 -14.64 -1.60 3.74
N CYS A 37 -15.56 -0.71 3.37
CA CYS A 37 -16.90 -0.67 3.96
C CYS A 37 -17.70 -1.95 3.68
N LEU A 38 -17.69 -2.44 2.43
CA LEU A 38 -18.37 -3.69 2.08
C LEU A 38 -17.78 -4.88 2.84
N TYR A 39 -16.45 -4.95 2.94
CA TYR A 39 -15.76 -5.99 3.69
C TYR A 39 -16.15 -5.96 5.16
N LYS A 40 -16.16 -4.77 5.80
CA LYS A 40 -16.70 -4.60 7.16
C LYS A 40 -18.14 -5.12 7.29
N GLY A 41 -18.97 -4.81 6.30
CA GLY A 41 -20.38 -5.21 6.25
C GLY A 41 -20.63 -6.70 6.05
N TYR A 42 -19.63 -7.49 5.66
CA TYR A 42 -19.76 -8.95 5.50
C TYR A 42 -19.68 -9.74 6.82
N GLY A 43 -19.46 -9.08 7.96
CA GLY A 43 -19.58 -9.70 9.28
C GLY A 43 -20.96 -10.36 9.45
N LYS A 44 -20.98 -11.59 9.95
CA LYS A 44 -22.20 -12.36 10.27
C LYS A 44 -22.81 -11.92 11.60
N THR A 45 -22.01 -11.30 12.46
CA THR A 45 -22.45 -10.75 13.75
C THR A 45 -22.14 -9.25 13.83
N ILE A 46 -22.79 -8.57 14.79
CA ILE A 46 -22.58 -7.14 15.02
C ILE A 46 -21.10 -6.88 15.27
N ASP A 47 -20.52 -6.02 14.44
CA ASP A 47 -19.13 -5.56 14.53
C ASP A 47 -18.08 -6.68 14.53
N GLU A 48 -18.37 -7.82 13.88
CA GLU A 48 -17.41 -8.94 13.74
C GLU A 48 -16.09 -8.53 13.08
N ILE A 49 -16.15 -7.53 12.20
CA ILE A 49 -15.00 -6.89 11.56
C ILE A 49 -14.95 -5.45 12.06
N PRO A 50 -14.19 -5.16 13.13
CA PRO A 50 -14.09 -3.82 13.69
C PRO A 50 -13.45 -2.83 12.70
N ALA A 51 -13.91 -1.59 12.69
CA ALA A 51 -13.40 -0.58 11.76
C ALA A 51 -11.96 -0.13 12.12
N ASP A 52 -11.63 -0.17 13.40
CA ASP A 52 -10.30 0.08 13.95
C ASP A 52 -9.32 -1.07 13.71
N GLU A 53 -9.78 -2.21 13.20
CA GLU A 53 -8.96 -3.34 12.74
C GLU A 53 -8.77 -3.37 11.22
N LEU A 54 -9.34 -2.38 10.50
CA LEU A 54 -9.20 -2.21 9.05
C LEU A 54 -8.15 -1.16 8.70
N THR A 55 -7.46 -1.38 7.58
CA THR A 55 -6.52 -0.45 6.93
C THR A 55 -6.77 -0.48 5.43
N VAL A 56 -6.57 0.64 4.74
CA VAL A 56 -6.57 0.71 3.28
C VAL A 56 -5.17 1.06 2.78
N SER A 57 -4.67 0.31 1.81
CA SER A 57 -3.35 0.56 1.22
C SER A 57 -3.44 0.69 -0.30
N LEU A 58 -3.01 1.83 -0.83
CA LEU A 58 -2.97 2.09 -2.27
C LEU A 58 -1.53 2.01 -2.78
N PHE A 59 -1.29 1.27 -3.84
CA PHE A 59 0.04 1.07 -4.42
C PHE A 59 0.09 1.62 -5.83
N ARG A 60 1.13 2.41 -6.11
CA ARG A 60 1.38 2.98 -7.42
C ARG A 60 2.87 3.11 -7.66
N GLU A 61 3.30 2.81 -8.89
CA GLU A 61 4.69 3.01 -9.28
C GLU A 61 5.10 4.49 -9.28
N ALA A 62 4.42 5.29 -10.11
CA ALA A 62 4.71 6.70 -10.30
C ALA A 62 4.14 7.56 -9.16
N TYR A 63 4.82 8.66 -8.82
CA TYR A 63 4.32 9.60 -7.82
C TYR A 63 2.98 10.23 -8.25
N PRO A 64 1.87 10.02 -7.53
CA PRO A 64 0.52 10.39 -7.97
C PRO A 64 0.21 11.86 -7.63
N ARG A 65 0.80 12.80 -8.38
CA ARG A 65 0.72 14.26 -8.12
C ARG A 65 -0.70 14.77 -7.97
N GLU A 66 -1.59 14.42 -8.90
CA GLU A 66 -2.97 14.89 -8.91
C GLU A 66 -3.76 14.41 -7.68
N LEU A 67 -3.63 13.13 -7.31
CA LEU A 67 -4.25 12.61 -6.10
C LEU A 67 -3.79 13.36 -4.85
N PHE A 68 -2.48 13.62 -4.73
CA PHE A 68 -1.94 14.28 -3.54
C PHE A 68 -2.47 15.71 -3.43
N PHE A 69 -2.46 16.45 -4.54
CA PHE A 69 -3.04 17.79 -4.63
C PHE A 69 -4.53 17.79 -4.27
N GLU A 70 -5.31 16.84 -4.79
CA GLU A 70 -6.73 16.67 -4.49
C GLU A 70 -7.00 16.40 -3.00
N LEU A 71 -6.16 15.56 -2.37
CA LEU A 71 -6.27 15.23 -0.96
C LEU A 71 -6.01 16.45 -0.07
N GLU A 72 -4.92 17.17 -0.32
CA GLU A 72 -4.60 18.39 0.41
C GLU A 72 -5.69 19.46 0.23
N ARG A 73 -6.18 19.65 -0.99
CA ARG A 73 -7.28 20.59 -1.28
C ARG A 73 -8.57 20.24 -0.53
N LYS A 74 -8.82 18.95 -0.28
CA LYS A 74 -9.97 18.47 0.50
C LYS A 74 -9.73 18.49 2.02
N GLY A 75 -8.56 18.95 2.47
CA GLY A 75 -8.22 19.09 3.89
C GLY A 75 -7.66 17.81 4.53
N TYR A 76 -7.27 16.81 3.74
CA TYR A 76 -6.51 15.68 4.27
C TYR A 76 -5.05 16.08 4.48
N VAL A 77 -4.39 15.41 5.42
CA VAL A 77 -2.97 15.60 5.71
C VAL A 77 -2.19 14.40 5.19
N LEU A 78 -1.17 14.68 4.38
CA LEU A 78 -0.23 13.70 3.85
C LEU A 78 1.08 13.78 4.63
N GLU A 79 1.37 12.75 5.42
CA GLU A 79 2.66 12.59 6.12
C GLU A 79 3.50 11.56 5.36
N GLU A 80 4.65 11.94 4.81
CA GLU A 80 5.64 10.96 4.32
C GLU A 80 6.30 10.28 5.53
N LYS A 81 5.68 9.20 6.02
CA LYS A 81 6.13 8.52 7.23
C LYS A 81 7.49 7.86 7.05
N TYR A 82 7.70 7.30 5.87
CA TYR A 82 8.94 6.68 5.42
C TYR A 82 9.13 7.03 3.93
N PRO A 83 10.35 6.94 3.38
CA PRO A 83 10.58 7.21 1.96
C PRO A 83 9.61 6.44 1.06
N GLY A 84 8.75 7.16 0.34
CA GLY A 84 7.75 6.58 -0.55
C GLY A 84 6.51 5.99 0.13
N ILE A 85 6.33 6.14 1.43
CA ILE A 85 5.16 5.65 2.18
C ILE A 85 4.49 6.85 2.86
N TYR A 86 3.31 7.19 2.36
CA TYR A 86 2.55 8.36 2.80
C TYR A 86 1.34 7.92 3.61
N TYR A 87 1.20 8.42 4.84
CA TYR A 87 -0.01 8.24 5.64
C TYR A 87 -0.97 9.38 5.35
N VAL A 88 -2.24 9.03 5.09
CA VAL A 88 -3.33 9.98 4.90
C VAL A 88 -4.10 10.06 6.22
N SER A 89 -4.18 11.25 6.78
CA SER A 89 -4.91 11.52 8.02
C SER A 89 -5.88 12.69 7.85
N GLY A 90 -6.74 12.90 8.85
CA GLY A 90 -7.88 13.83 8.79
C GLY A 90 -9.19 13.08 9.06
N ASN A 91 -10.30 13.59 8.55
CA ASN A 91 -11.61 12.95 8.69
C ASN A 91 -11.78 11.79 7.69
N ILE A 92 -11.03 10.72 7.89
CA ILE A 92 -11.02 9.51 7.04
C ILE A 92 -11.47 8.29 7.84
N LEU A 93 -12.26 7.42 7.20
CA LEU A 93 -12.97 6.32 7.88
C LEU A 93 -12.04 5.20 8.38
N PHE A 94 -10.96 4.94 7.65
CA PHE A 94 -9.94 3.94 7.97
C PHE A 94 -8.56 4.59 7.83
N PRO A 95 -7.51 4.13 8.53
CA PRO A 95 -6.15 4.54 8.22
C PRO A 95 -5.84 4.15 6.78
N VAL A 96 -5.23 5.10 6.08
CA VAL A 96 -4.86 4.92 4.68
C VAL A 96 -3.37 5.19 4.52
N GLN A 97 -2.71 4.31 3.78
CA GLN A 97 -1.39 4.59 3.23
C GLN A 97 -1.41 4.61 1.71
N ILE A 98 -0.58 5.47 1.13
CA ILE A 98 -0.26 5.49 -0.29
C ILE A 98 1.23 5.15 -0.42
N VAL A 99 1.51 4.06 -1.11
CA VAL A 99 2.86 3.53 -1.33
C VAL A 99 3.27 3.87 -2.77
N VAL A 100 4.29 4.72 -2.90
CA VAL A 100 4.91 5.12 -4.16
C VAL A 100 6.15 4.27 -4.39
N ILE A 101 5.99 3.19 -5.18
CA ILE A 101 7.00 2.12 -5.31
C ILE A 101 8.34 2.66 -5.83
N SER A 102 8.32 3.64 -6.75
CA SER A 102 9.54 4.26 -7.29
C SER A 102 10.37 5.02 -6.25
N ARG A 103 9.79 5.34 -5.08
CA ARG A 103 10.44 6.08 -3.98
C ARG A 103 10.84 5.19 -2.80
N LEU A 104 10.51 3.90 -2.85
CA LEU A 104 10.89 2.95 -1.80
C LEU A 104 12.40 2.68 -1.80
N ASN A 105 12.94 2.37 -0.62
CA ASN A 105 14.34 1.97 -0.50
C ASN A 105 14.63 0.69 -1.32
N ARG A 106 15.62 0.76 -2.21
CA ARG A 106 15.97 -0.33 -3.13
C ARG A 106 16.33 -1.64 -2.42
N THR A 107 16.99 -1.55 -1.27
CA THR A 107 17.52 -2.72 -0.55
C THR A 107 16.46 -3.39 0.31
N MET A 108 15.46 -2.63 0.80
CA MET A 108 14.42 -3.16 1.67
C MET A 108 13.14 -3.61 0.94
N HIS A 109 12.88 -3.11 -0.28
CA HIS A 109 11.62 -3.36 -0.99
C HIS A 109 11.80 -3.80 -2.45
N SER A 110 12.85 -4.55 -2.77
CA SER A 110 13.14 -5.06 -4.12
C SER A 110 11.96 -5.83 -4.74
N SER A 111 11.22 -6.62 -3.96
CA SER A 111 10.06 -7.41 -4.43
C SER A 111 8.88 -6.56 -4.94
N LEU A 112 8.69 -5.35 -4.41
CA LEU A 112 7.67 -4.44 -4.94
C LEU A 112 8.19 -3.63 -6.11
N ARG A 113 9.50 -3.31 -6.13
CA ARG A 113 10.12 -2.52 -7.20
C ARG A 113 10.24 -3.27 -8.53
N ILE A 114 10.25 -4.61 -8.52
CA ILE A 114 10.13 -5.42 -9.75
C ILE A 114 8.76 -5.32 -10.44
N LEU A 115 7.72 -4.81 -9.77
CA LEU A 115 6.37 -4.65 -10.36
C LEU A 115 6.28 -3.42 -11.29
N SER A 116 7.40 -2.79 -11.62
CA SER A 116 7.55 -1.67 -12.56
C SER A 116 7.56 -2.13 -14.02
N ALA A 117 7.10 -1.27 -14.94
CA ALA A 117 7.22 -1.50 -16.38
C ALA A 117 8.68 -1.57 -16.86
N ASN A 118 9.60 -0.92 -16.14
CA ASN A 118 11.03 -0.88 -16.43
C ASN A 118 11.82 -1.29 -15.18
N ALA A 119 11.52 -2.48 -14.65
CA ALA A 119 12.22 -3.01 -13.49
C ALA A 119 13.75 -2.95 -13.69
N ASP A 120 14.45 -2.31 -12.74
CA ASP A 120 15.90 -2.17 -12.79
C ASP A 120 16.54 -3.55 -12.62
N ILE A 121 17.57 -3.85 -13.42
CA ILE A 121 18.28 -5.13 -13.37
C ILE A 121 18.90 -5.37 -11.98
N GLU A 122 19.27 -4.30 -11.27
CA GLU A 122 19.75 -4.39 -9.89
C GLU A 122 18.65 -4.83 -8.93
N ASP A 123 17.41 -4.41 -9.16
CA ASP A 123 16.27 -4.80 -8.34
C ASP A 123 15.91 -6.26 -8.55
N ILE A 124 15.98 -6.71 -9.81
CA ILE A 124 15.81 -8.12 -10.18
C ILE A 124 16.89 -8.98 -9.51
N ARG A 125 18.16 -8.57 -9.56
CA ARG A 125 19.26 -9.30 -8.90
C ARG A 125 19.08 -9.37 -7.39
N LYS A 126 18.79 -8.24 -6.74
CA LYS A 126 18.55 -8.21 -5.28
C LYS A 126 17.33 -9.04 -4.89
N PHE A 127 16.27 -9.02 -5.68
CA PHE A 127 15.12 -9.87 -5.46
C PHE A 127 15.52 -11.35 -5.52
N LEU A 128 16.22 -11.79 -6.57
CA LEU A 128 16.68 -13.17 -6.72
C LEU A 128 17.58 -13.60 -5.54
N GLU A 129 18.58 -12.80 -5.17
CA GLU A 129 19.44 -13.05 -4.00
C GLU A 129 18.65 -13.20 -2.70
N GLN A 130 17.63 -12.37 -2.49
CA GLN A 130 16.77 -12.46 -1.30
C GLN A 130 15.92 -13.73 -1.32
N THR A 131 15.39 -14.13 -2.48
CA THR A 131 14.59 -15.36 -2.61
C THR A 131 15.41 -16.64 -2.46
N GLU A 132 16.67 -16.66 -2.91
CA GLU A 132 17.56 -17.82 -2.76
C GLU A 132 17.91 -18.11 -1.29
N ASN A 133 17.97 -17.06 -0.47
CA ASN A 133 18.25 -17.18 0.96
C ASN A 133 17.03 -17.59 1.81
N MET A 134 15.84 -17.71 1.21
CA MET A 134 14.61 -18.13 1.90
C MET A 134 14.47 -19.66 1.90
N LYS A 135 14.71 -20.27 3.07
CA LYS A 135 14.73 -21.73 3.24
C LYS A 135 13.39 -22.32 3.67
N THR A 136 12.44 -21.51 4.15
CA THR A 136 11.16 -22.02 4.64
C THR A 136 9.96 -21.61 3.76
N PRO A 137 8.90 -22.44 3.67
CA PRO A 137 7.71 -22.13 2.86
C PRO A 137 7.01 -20.83 3.26
N ARG A 138 7.06 -20.48 4.55
CA ARG A 138 6.46 -19.26 5.09
C ARG A 138 7.17 -17.98 4.65
N GLU A 139 8.47 -18.07 4.34
CA GLU A 139 9.24 -16.96 3.78
C GLU A 139 8.98 -16.82 2.27
N ARG A 140 8.83 -17.94 1.56
CA ARG A 140 8.53 -17.97 0.12
C ARG A 140 7.11 -17.51 -0.24
N ASN A 141 6.15 -17.71 0.66
CA ASN A 141 4.73 -17.36 0.45
C ASN A 141 4.37 -15.90 0.79
N ASN A 142 5.34 -15.07 1.22
CA ASN A 142 5.14 -13.66 1.55
C ASN A 142 5.73 -12.71 0.48
N ILE A 143 5.97 -13.22 -0.73
CA ILE A 143 6.35 -12.44 -1.91
C ILE A 143 5.08 -11.95 -2.60
#